data_AF-A0A2H0WC35-F1
#
_entry.id   AF-A0A2H0WC35-F1
#
_cell.length_a   1.000
_cell.length_b   1.000
_cell.length_c   1.000
_cell.angle_alpha   90.00
_cell.angle_beta   90.00
_cell.angle_gamma   90.00
#
_symmetry.space_group_name_H-M   'P 1'
#
loop_
_entity.id
_entity.type
_entity.pdbx_description
1 polymer ?
#
loop_
_entity_poly.entity_id
_entity_poly.type
_entity_poly.pdbx_seq_one_letter_code
_entity_poly.pdbx_strand_id
1 'polypeptide(L)'
;MSLHPAEIAREIRAYPFFSSFDETLLLQISTMVRPSEFQHGEVLLSAGQSNDTLYFLRQGTVEVLVDNEKVNELSQNGEVLGEMSVLSGKPASATIRAKTKLECFAIHADDFAHVPPNQKDRFQFLLYRIYAGILTDRLTKTNEKAKMYEITARQLERAKKEIEVVSSAQMNFLRSESKAPSQNVLLMEPNKKQQNMIKTAVGSTGVYLHLCSTQDEAQAAIRDKSKNFDVVFCDETSMDFLRWLRDVNFQGEMVFLQSTKKDFGPVQELPFVQYVITVDSEDRAGTVKSLLTTLTKILNKDYFGLEKYLAWGTDTKTKVAKSSKDREGLRQELLSYFRSLGIRSALLDRVQVAVEEMLMNAIYDAPVDSEGRALYNHLPRTETIELNPQEEAILRYGCDGNMMAISVRDSFGAISRDTVLKYFSSCYAGAAGSLNENKGGAGRGLHQILESCDFTIFNVKKGYATEVIGLFDIEAAIQKRDSSPKFHFFYIK
;
A
#
# COMPACT_ATOMS: atom_id res chain seq x y z
N MET A 1 55.82 -11.00 20.23
CA MET A 1 55.58 -10.77 21.68
C MET A 1 54.26 -11.44 22.02
N SER A 2 54.26 -12.40 22.94
CA SER A 2 53.00 -12.98 23.45
C SER A 2 52.28 -11.92 24.29
N LEU A 3 51.04 -11.59 23.94
CA LEU A 3 50.19 -10.70 24.72
C LEU A 3 50.09 -11.21 26.16
N HIS A 4 50.12 -10.30 27.15
CA HIS A 4 49.98 -10.69 28.54
C HIS A 4 48.51 -11.10 28.82
N PRO A 5 48.23 -12.11 29.67
CA PRO A 5 46.85 -12.55 29.94
C PRO A 5 45.89 -11.44 30.37
N ALA A 6 46.38 -10.41 31.06
CA ALA A 6 45.58 -9.24 31.43
C ALA A 6 45.16 -8.37 30.23
N GLU A 7 45.99 -8.30 29.18
CA GLU A 7 45.70 -7.57 27.95
C GLU A 7 44.66 -8.32 27.12
N ILE A 8 44.83 -9.64 27.00
CA ILE A 8 43.86 -10.53 26.34
C ILE A 8 42.50 -10.43 27.05
N ALA A 9 42.47 -10.50 28.39
CA ALA A 9 41.22 -10.38 29.17
C ALA A 9 40.51 -9.05 28.92
N ARG A 10 41.25 -7.94 28.82
CA ARG A 10 40.70 -6.61 28.50
C ARG A 10 40.13 -6.56 27.09
N GLU A 11 40.82 -7.15 26.13
CA GLU A 11 40.40 -7.17 24.72
C GLU A 11 39.13 -8.02 24.53
N ILE A 12 39.12 -9.26 25.02
CA ILE A 12 37.97 -10.14 24.84
C ILE A 12 36.72 -9.60 25.54
N ARG A 13 36.87 -8.83 26.64
CA ARG A 13 35.74 -8.16 27.33
C ARG A 13 34.94 -7.24 26.41
N ALA A 14 35.58 -6.63 25.42
CA ALA A 14 34.93 -5.75 24.45
C ALA A 14 34.03 -6.52 23.47
N TYR A 15 34.18 -7.84 23.36
CA TYR A 15 33.34 -8.64 22.49
C TYR A 15 31.94 -8.79 23.14
N PRO A 16 30.85 -8.61 22.38
CA PRO A 16 29.49 -8.55 22.91
C PRO A 16 29.15 -9.71 23.86
N PHE A 17 29.60 -10.91 23.51
CA PHE A 17 29.40 -12.12 24.29
C PHE A 17 30.08 -12.10 25.68
N PHE A 18 31.35 -11.68 25.75
CA PHE A 18 32.15 -11.68 26.97
C PHE A 18 31.93 -10.46 27.88
N SER A 19 31.20 -9.46 27.40
CA SER A 19 30.92 -8.21 28.14
C SER A 19 30.30 -8.45 29.53
N SER A 20 29.49 -9.50 29.66
CA SER A 20 28.77 -9.89 30.88
C SER A 20 29.59 -10.72 31.88
N PHE A 21 30.83 -11.09 31.52
CA PHE A 21 31.65 -11.98 32.35
C PHE A 21 32.37 -11.18 33.44
N ASP A 22 32.49 -11.77 34.63
CA ASP A 22 33.29 -11.19 35.70
C ASP A 22 34.79 -11.22 35.35
N GLU A 23 35.57 -10.37 36.01
CA GLU A 23 36.98 -10.16 35.69
C GLU A 23 37.85 -11.38 36.00
N THR A 24 37.53 -12.11 37.07
CA THR A 24 38.24 -13.34 37.46
C THR A 24 38.13 -14.39 36.36
N LEU A 25 36.96 -14.49 35.75
CA LEU A 25 36.67 -15.44 34.69
C LEU A 25 37.35 -15.08 33.37
N LEU A 26 37.34 -13.80 33.00
CA LEU A 26 38.05 -13.33 31.80
C LEU A 26 39.56 -13.56 31.92
N LEU A 27 40.12 -13.40 33.12
CA LEU A 27 41.51 -13.71 33.40
C LEU A 27 41.81 -15.22 33.30
N GLN A 28 40.87 -16.07 33.69
CA GLN A 28 41.02 -17.53 33.52
C GLN A 28 40.92 -17.93 32.04
N ILE A 29 40.03 -17.31 31.27
CA ILE A 29 39.93 -17.57 29.83
C ILE A 29 41.22 -17.12 29.13
N SER A 30 41.77 -15.97 29.51
CA SER A 30 42.94 -15.41 28.84
C SER A 30 44.22 -16.22 29.02
N THR A 31 44.32 -17.09 30.03
CA THR A 31 45.47 -18.01 30.16
C THR A 31 45.40 -19.21 29.23
N MET A 32 44.23 -19.51 28.66
CA MET A 32 44.01 -20.63 27.72
C MET A 32 44.02 -20.18 26.26
N VAL A 33 44.03 -18.87 26.02
CA VAL A 33 43.97 -18.28 24.69
C VAL A 33 45.36 -18.12 24.09
N ARG A 34 45.51 -18.49 22.82
CA ARG A 34 46.73 -18.28 22.04
C ARG A 34 46.43 -17.45 20.79
N PRO A 35 47.24 -16.43 20.46
CA PRO A 35 47.09 -15.72 19.19
C PRO A 35 47.44 -16.67 18.02
N SER A 36 46.66 -16.56 16.94
CA SER A 36 46.83 -17.31 15.71
C SER A 36 46.60 -16.37 14.52
N GLU A 37 47.39 -16.53 13.46
CA GLU A 37 47.33 -15.69 12.26
C GLU A 37 47.19 -16.56 11.02
N PHE A 38 46.42 -16.06 10.05
CA PHE A 38 46.23 -16.71 8.75
C PHE A 38 46.39 -15.68 7.64
N GLN A 39 47.10 -16.04 6.58
CA GLN A 39 47.25 -15.22 5.39
C GLN A 39 46.01 -15.31 4.50
N HIS A 40 45.88 -14.35 3.58
CA HIS A 40 44.82 -14.39 2.57
C HIS A 40 44.83 -15.72 1.80
N GLY A 41 43.67 -16.36 1.69
CA GLY A 41 43.47 -17.63 1.00
C GLY A 41 43.71 -18.87 1.87
N GLU A 42 44.31 -18.73 3.05
CA GLU A 42 44.54 -19.88 3.94
C GLU A 42 43.23 -20.41 4.53
N VAL A 43 43.15 -21.73 4.64
CA VAL A 43 41.98 -22.43 5.18
C VAL A 43 42.14 -22.59 6.68
N LEU A 44 41.22 -22.00 7.44
CA LEU A 44 41.13 -22.14 8.89
C LEU A 44 40.55 -23.51 9.26
N LEU A 45 39.44 -23.89 8.63
CA LEU A 45 38.74 -25.16 8.86
C LEU A 45 38.32 -25.75 7.51
N SER A 46 38.45 -27.07 7.34
CA SER A 46 37.98 -27.77 6.14
C SER A 46 36.71 -28.56 6.44
N ALA A 47 35.70 -28.45 5.57
CA ALA A 47 34.50 -29.27 5.68
C ALA A 47 34.84 -30.77 5.73
N GLY A 48 34.15 -31.51 6.59
CA GLY A 48 34.36 -32.95 6.78
C GLY A 48 35.57 -33.32 7.64
N GLN A 49 36.38 -32.36 8.09
CA GLN A 49 37.48 -32.61 9.03
C GLN A 49 37.05 -32.37 10.47
N SER A 50 37.60 -33.16 11.40
CA SER A 50 37.43 -32.92 12.84
C SER A 50 38.08 -31.60 13.23
N ASN A 51 37.43 -30.85 14.12
CA ASN A 51 37.97 -29.64 14.69
C ASN A 51 37.73 -29.65 16.21
N ASP A 52 38.81 -29.43 16.95
CA ASP A 52 38.86 -29.36 18.40
C ASP A 52 39.22 -27.94 18.89
N THR A 53 39.38 -26.98 17.97
CA THR A 53 39.86 -25.65 18.28
C THR A 53 38.75 -24.63 18.07
N LEU A 54 38.56 -23.77 19.06
CA LEU A 54 37.61 -22.67 18.99
C LEU A 54 38.37 -21.37 18.73
N TYR A 55 37.92 -20.60 17.74
CA TYR A 55 38.58 -19.37 17.32
C TYR A 55 37.68 -18.16 17.59
N PHE A 56 38.27 -17.06 18.05
CA PHE A 56 37.64 -15.74 18.14
C PHE A 56 38.34 -14.79 17.19
N LEU A 57 37.59 -14.23 16.25
CA LEU A 57 38.13 -13.28 15.28
C LEU A 57 38.51 -11.97 15.98
N ARG A 58 39.76 -11.56 15.90
CA ARG A 58 40.25 -10.26 16.41
C ARG A 58 40.30 -9.22 15.32
N GLN A 59 40.69 -9.63 14.12
CA GLN A 59 40.81 -8.79 12.94
C GLN A 59 40.73 -9.63 11.67
N GLY A 60 40.13 -9.05 10.64
CA GLY A 60 40.10 -9.59 9.29
C GLY A 60 38.71 -10.04 8.87
N THR A 61 38.64 -10.78 7.77
CA THR A 61 37.39 -11.26 7.20
C THR A 61 37.55 -12.71 6.75
N VAL A 62 36.62 -13.57 7.19
CA VAL A 62 36.55 -14.97 6.78
C VAL A 62 35.36 -15.20 5.86
N GLU A 63 35.54 -16.11 4.90
CA GLU A 63 34.45 -16.65 4.09
C GLU A 63 34.10 -18.06 4.58
N VAL A 64 32.80 -18.34 4.65
CA VAL A 64 32.26 -19.66 4.97
C VAL A 64 31.75 -20.28 3.68
N LEU A 65 32.26 -21.47 3.37
CA LEU A 65 32.05 -22.19 2.12
C LEU A 65 31.36 -23.53 2.40
N VAL A 66 30.27 -23.82 1.71
CA VAL A 66 29.61 -25.13 1.71
C VAL A 66 29.55 -25.60 0.26
N ASP A 67 30.01 -26.82 -0.01
CA ASP A 67 30.13 -27.35 -1.38
C ASP A 67 30.91 -26.42 -2.33
N ASN A 68 31.97 -25.78 -1.81
CA ASN A 68 32.79 -24.73 -2.47
C ASN A 68 32.05 -23.44 -2.84
N GLU A 69 30.79 -23.29 -2.48
CA GLU A 69 30.02 -22.06 -2.67
C GLU A 69 30.06 -21.19 -1.41
N LYS A 70 30.24 -19.88 -1.58
CA LYS A 70 30.27 -18.95 -0.44
C LYS A 70 28.87 -18.75 0.12
N VAL A 71 28.63 -19.25 1.32
CA VAL A 71 27.33 -19.14 2.01
C VAL A 71 27.29 -17.98 3.01
N ASN A 72 28.43 -17.54 3.52
CA ASN A 72 28.48 -16.45 4.48
C ASN A 72 29.86 -15.76 4.49
N GLU A 73 29.91 -14.55 5.03
CA GLU A 73 31.13 -13.78 5.26
C GLU A 73 31.05 -13.14 6.65
N LEU A 74 32.12 -13.28 7.42
CA LEU A 74 32.19 -12.94 8.84
C LEU A 74 33.40 -12.02 9.05
N SER A 75 33.19 -10.87 9.68
CA SER A 75 34.22 -9.82 9.83
C SER A 75 34.14 -9.07 11.16
N GLN A 76 33.20 -9.45 12.04
CA GLN A 76 33.03 -8.74 13.30
C GLN A 76 34.01 -9.28 14.35
N ASN A 77 34.64 -8.36 15.08
CA ASN A 77 35.51 -8.72 16.19
C ASN A 77 34.71 -9.45 17.27
N GLY A 78 35.24 -10.58 17.73
CA GLY A 78 34.61 -11.48 18.67
C GLY A 78 33.70 -12.54 18.04
N GLU A 79 33.59 -12.60 16.70
CA GLU A 79 32.92 -13.72 16.06
C GLU A 79 33.64 -15.03 16.35
N VAL A 80 32.85 -16.02 16.76
CA VAL A 80 33.35 -17.34 17.13
C VAL A 80 33.26 -18.27 15.94
N LEU A 81 34.31 -19.03 15.68
CA LEU A 81 34.41 -19.98 14.57
C LEU A 81 34.77 -21.39 15.09
N GLY A 82 34.25 -22.42 14.43
CA GLY A 82 34.52 -23.82 14.75
C GLY A 82 33.74 -24.38 15.95
N GLU A 83 32.87 -23.58 16.55
CA GLU A 83 32.17 -23.94 17.80
C GLU A 83 31.25 -25.14 17.63
N MET A 84 30.62 -25.28 16.47
CA MET A 84 29.72 -26.41 16.17
C MET A 84 30.45 -27.76 16.20
N SER A 85 31.65 -27.83 15.64
CA SER A 85 32.43 -29.07 15.61
C SER A 85 32.91 -29.45 17.00
N VAL A 86 33.43 -28.47 17.75
CA VAL A 86 33.92 -28.68 19.12
C VAL A 86 32.78 -29.13 20.04
N LEU A 87 31.59 -28.51 19.91
CA LEU A 87 30.42 -28.83 20.73
C LEU A 87 29.80 -30.19 20.41
N SER A 88 29.62 -30.47 19.13
CA SER A 88 28.87 -31.66 18.70
C SER A 88 29.76 -32.89 18.58
N GLY A 89 31.08 -32.73 18.60
CA GLY A 89 32.06 -33.77 18.28
C GLY A 89 32.00 -34.22 16.82
N LYS A 90 31.21 -33.54 15.96
CA LYS A 90 31.07 -33.86 14.55
C LYS A 90 32.13 -33.14 13.73
N PRO A 91 32.49 -33.65 12.54
CA PRO A 91 33.32 -32.92 11.60
C PRO A 91 32.72 -31.56 11.21
N ALA A 92 33.56 -30.62 10.80
CA ALA A 92 33.14 -29.30 10.36
C ALA A 92 32.12 -29.38 9.22
N SER A 93 31.02 -28.65 9.36
CA SER A 93 29.93 -28.61 8.37
C SER A 93 30.22 -27.71 7.17
N ALA A 94 31.24 -26.87 7.27
CA ALA A 94 31.64 -25.91 6.24
C ALA A 94 33.14 -25.67 6.28
N THR A 95 33.70 -25.26 5.14
CA THR A 95 35.08 -24.79 5.04
C THR A 95 35.11 -23.31 5.42
N ILE A 96 36.06 -22.90 6.27
CA ILE A 96 36.28 -21.50 6.63
C ILE A 96 37.63 -21.08 6.06
N ARG A 97 37.65 -20.01 5.26
CA ARG A 97 38.86 -19.51 4.60
C ARG A 97 39.07 -18.03 4.89
N ALA A 98 40.33 -17.65 5.02
CA ALA A 98 40.76 -16.27 5.18
C ALA A 98 40.54 -15.48 3.87
N LYS A 99 39.63 -14.50 3.89
CA LYS A 99 39.44 -13.55 2.79
C LYS A 99 40.40 -12.36 2.88
N THR A 100 40.86 -12.03 4.08
CA THR A 100 41.97 -11.09 4.32
C THR A 100 42.99 -11.76 5.24
N LYS A 101 44.10 -11.07 5.57
CA LYS A 101 44.90 -11.47 6.73
C LYS A 101 43.96 -11.54 7.95
N LEU A 102 44.02 -12.65 8.69
CA LEU A 102 43.28 -12.88 9.91
C LEU A 102 44.20 -12.82 11.12
N GLU A 103 43.69 -12.23 12.18
CA GLU A 103 44.21 -12.39 13.53
C GLU A 103 43.09 -12.96 14.39
N CYS A 104 43.37 -14.07 15.05
CA CYS A 104 42.40 -14.79 15.87
C CYS A 104 43.00 -15.10 17.24
N PHE A 105 42.14 -15.28 18.22
CA PHE A 105 42.45 -16.01 19.44
C PHE A 105 41.97 -17.45 19.28
N ALA A 106 42.81 -18.43 19.57
CA ALA A 106 42.51 -19.84 19.50
C ALA A 106 42.53 -20.45 20.91
N ILE A 107 41.58 -21.35 21.19
CA ILE A 107 41.57 -22.19 22.38
C ILE A 107 41.37 -23.64 21.94
N HIS A 108 42.29 -24.52 22.31
CA HIS A 108 42.17 -25.95 22.00
C HIS A 108 41.31 -26.68 23.03
N ALA A 109 40.54 -27.68 22.58
CA ALA A 109 39.77 -28.57 23.46
C ALA A 109 40.66 -29.20 24.57
N ASP A 110 41.93 -29.48 24.25
CA ASP A 110 42.89 -30.09 25.16
C ASP A 110 43.49 -29.10 26.18
N ASP A 111 43.47 -27.80 25.91
CA ASP A 111 43.82 -26.79 26.92
C ASP A 111 42.81 -26.84 28.09
N PHE A 112 41.60 -27.38 27.87
CA PHE A 112 40.62 -27.65 28.92
C PHE A 112 40.84 -28.99 29.65
N ALA A 113 41.63 -29.92 29.09
CA ALA A 113 41.91 -31.23 29.69
C ALA A 113 42.93 -31.16 30.85
N HIS A 114 43.74 -30.11 30.89
CA HIS A 114 44.76 -29.86 31.93
C HIS A 114 44.19 -29.24 33.21
N VAL A 115 42.87 -29.05 33.28
CA VAL A 115 42.17 -28.59 34.48
C VAL A 115 42.17 -29.73 35.51
N PRO A 116 42.67 -29.51 36.74
CA PRO A 116 42.70 -30.55 37.75
C PRO A 116 41.28 -31.05 38.09
N PRO A 117 41.10 -32.33 38.46
CA PRO A 117 39.77 -32.97 38.58
C PRO A 117 38.78 -32.22 39.47
N ASN A 118 39.27 -31.56 40.53
CA ASN A 118 38.49 -30.76 41.46
C ASN A 118 38.01 -29.40 40.91
N GLN A 119 38.50 -28.98 39.75
CA GLN A 119 38.08 -27.77 39.04
C GLN A 119 37.39 -28.08 37.71
N LYS A 120 37.35 -29.36 37.30
CA LYS A 120 36.84 -29.81 36.00
C LYS A 120 35.38 -29.42 35.78
N ASP A 121 34.54 -29.57 36.81
CA ASP A 121 33.13 -29.16 36.78
C ASP A 121 32.97 -27.65 36.58
N ARG A 122 33.84 -26.85 37.19
CA ARG A 122 33.83 -25.38 37.08
C ARG A 122 34.23 -24.92 35.67
N PHE A 123 35.22 -25.55 35.06
CA PHE A 123 35.65 -25.26 33.69
C PHE A 123 34.68 -25.78 32.64
N GLN A 124 34.10 -26.97 32.83
CA GLN A 124 33.00 -27.45 31.98
C GLN A 124 31.78 -26.53 32.08
N PHE A 125 31.41 -26.09 33.28
CA PHE A 125 30.33 -25.12 33.46
C PHE A 125 30.63 -23.79 32.75
N LEU A 126 31.87 -23.30 32.82
CA LEU A 126 32.31 -22.12 32.09
C LEU A 126 32.17 -22.30 30.57
N LEU A 127 32.60 -23.44 30.03
CA LEU A 127 32.43 -23.81 28.63
C LEU A 127 30.96 -23.81 28.24
N TYR A 128 30.10 -24.52 28.99
CA TYR A 128 28.66 -24.53 28.72
C TYR A 128 28.05 -23.13 28.75
N ARG A 129 28.52 -22.25 29.64
CA ARG A 129 28.08 -20.85 29.68
C ARG A 129 28.57 -20.05 28.46
N ILE A 130 29.79 -20.31 28.00
CA ILE A 130 30.34 -19.76 26.75
C ILE A 130 29.48 -20.17 25.57
N TYR A 131 29.23 -21.47 25.43
CA TYR A 131 28.44 -22.03 24.35
C TYR A 131 26.99 -21.60 24.37
N ALA A 132 26.33 -21.60 25.53
CA ALA A 132 24.92 -21.23 25.65
C ALA A 132 24.69 -19.80 25.18
N GLY A 133 25.56 -18.84 25.54
CA GLY A 133 25.39 -17.48 25.08
C GLY A 133 25.77 -17.27 23.61
N ILE A 134 26.79 -17.96 23.09
CA ILE A 134 27.10 -17.94 21.64
C ILE A 134 25.92 -18.47 20.82
N LEU A 135 25.37 -19.61 21.22
CA LEU A 135 24.22 -20.23 20.54
C LEU A 135 22.98 -19.35 20.64
N THR A 136 22.74 -18.70 21.78
CA THR A 136 21.60 -17.79 21.96
C THR A 136 21.73 -16.56 21.07
N ASP A 137 22.91 -15.94 21.01
CA ASP A 137 23.18 -14.79 20.13
C ASP A 137 23.02 -15.18 18.65
N ARG A 138 23.59 -16.32 18.24
CA ARG A 138 23.43 -16.84 16.88
C ARG A 138 21.97 -17.14 16.54
N LEU A 139 21.24 -17.82 17.42
CA LEU A 139 19.83 -18.14 17.18
C LEU A 139 18.99 -16.87 17.03
N THR A 140 19.27 -15.85 17.85
CA THR A 140 18.59 -14.54 17.77
C THR A 140 18.88 -13.87 16.43
N LYS A 141 20.15 -13.75 16.04
CA LYS A 141 20.56 -13.16 14.75
C LYS A 141 20.04 -13.95 13.55
N THR A 142 20.01 -15.27 13.63
CA THR A 142 19.47 -16.14 12.58
C THR A 142 17.96 -15.99 12.48
N ASN A 143 17.23 -15.91 13.60
CA ASN A 143 15.79 -15.64 13.60
C ASN A 143 15.45 -14.27 13.03
N GLU A 144 16.22 -13.24 13.37
CA GLU A 144 16.09 -11.90 12.80
C GLU A 144 16.34 -11.90 11.29
N LYS A 145 17.43 -12.55 10.83
CA LYS A 145 17.69 -12.72 9.39
C LYS A 145 16.57 -13.50 8.71
N ALA A 146 16.09 -14.60 9.28
CA ALA A 146 14.99 -15.39 8.72
C ALA A 146 13.70 -14.57 8.60
N LYS A 147 13.37 -13.79 9.64
CA LYS A 147 12.25 -12.85 9.61
C LYS A 147 12.41 -11.80 8.53
N MET A 148 13.61 -11.23 8.37
CA MET A 148 13.91 -10.28 7.30
C MET A 148 13.80 -10.93 5.92
N TYR A 149 14.34 -12.13 5.73
CA TYR A 149 14.20 -12.88 4.47
C TYR A 149 12.73 -13.19 4.16
N GLU A 150 11.92 -13.53 5.15
CA GLU A 150 10.49 -13.76 4.94
C GLU A 150 9.75 -12.48 4.55
N ILE A 151 10.08 -11.35 5.18
CA ILE A 151 9.55 -10.03 4.82
C ILE A 151 9.99 -9.65 3.40
N THR A 152 11.28 -9.78 3.09
CA THR A 152 11.83 -9.48 1.77
C THR A 152 11.28 -10.41 0.70
N ALA A 153 11.08 -11.70 0.99
CA ALA A 153 10.45 -12.64 0.08
C ALA A 153 8.99 -12.27 -0.18
N ARG A 154 8.23 -11.88 0.85
CA ARG A 154 6.86 -11.36 0.67
C ARG A 154 6.81 -10.07 -0.12
N GLN A 155 7.77 -9.16 0.11
CA GLN A 155 7.91 -7.92 -0.67
C GLN A 155 8.30 -8.21 -2.11
N LEU A 156 9.22 -9.16 -2.34
CA LEU A 156 9.64 -9.61 -3.66
C LEU A 156 8.48 -10.30 -4.38
N GLU A 157 7.66 -11.09 -3.69
CA GLU A 157 6.48 -11.73 -4.26
C GLU A 157 5.39 -10.70 -4.61
N ARG A 158 5.24 -9.65 -3.80
CA ARG A 158 4.38 -8.51 -4.11
C ARG A 158 4.90 -7.73 -5.31
N ALA A 159 6.18 -7.36 -5.32
CA ALA A 159 6.82 -6.67 -6.42
C ALA A 159 6.81 -7.53 -7.70
N LYS A 160 7.00 -8.86 -7.59
CA LYS A 160 6.81 -9.80 -8.69
C LYS A 160 5.38 -9.78 -9.19
N LYS A 161 4.37 -9.86 -8.32
CA LYS A 161 2.97 -9.76 -8.72
C LYS A 161 2.64 -8.41 -9.35
N GLU A 162 3.18 -7.32 -8.84
CA GLU A 162 3.04 -5.98 -9.42
C GLU A 162 3.72 -5.91 -10.79
N ILE A 163 4.93 -6.46 -10.94
CA ILE A 163 5.63 -6.59 -12.22
C ILE A 163 4.90 -7.54 -13.14
N GLU A 164 4.27 -8.61 -12.66
CA GLU A 164 3.53 -9.58 -13.46
C GLU A 164 2.19 -8.98 -13.91
N VAL A 165 1.58 -8.11 -13.10
CA VAL A 165 0.43 -7.27 -13.49
C VAL A 165 0.84 -6.21 -14.50
N VAL A 166 1.96 -5.52 -14.29
CA VAL A 166 2.51 -4.51 -15.23
C VAL A 166 3.03 -5.17 -16.51
N SER A 167 3.63 -6.36 -16.42
CA SER A 167 4.19 -7.14 -17.52
C SER A 167 3.10 -7.91 -18.26
N SER A 168 2.04 -8.38 -17.60
CA SER A 168 0.84 -8.88 -18.30
C SER A 168 0.06 -7.73 -18.92
N ALA A 169 0.00 -6.55 -18.29
CA ALA A 169 -0.54 -5.34 -18.91
C ALA A 169 0.32 -4.88 -20.11
N GLN A 170 1.66 -4.92 -20.02
CA GLN A 170 2.60 -4.58 -21.10
C GLN A 170 2.75 -5.68 -22.15
N MET A 171 2.63 -6.97 -21.81
CA MET A 171 2.60 -8.10 -22.77
C MET A 171 1.25 -8.20 -23.44
N ASN A 172 0.15 -7.84 -22.77
CA ASN A 172 -1.14 -7.66 -23.43
C ASN A 172 -1.08 -6.43 -24.34
N PHE A 173 -0.39 -5.35 -23.95
CA PHE A 173 -0.12 -4.19 -24.81
C PHE A 173 0.76 -4.55 -26.02
N LEU A 174 1.87 -5.26 -25.85
CA LEU A 174 2.81 -5.63 -26.94
C LEU A 174 2.32 -6.80 -27.81
N ARG A 175 1.53 -7.74 -27.27
CA ARG A 175 0.84 -8.76 -28.09
C ARG A 175 -0.38 -8.18 -28.83
N SER A 176 -0.89 -7.01 -28.42
CA SER A 176 -2.01 -6.34 -29.10
C SER A 176 -1.66 -5.57 -30.38
N GLU A 177 -0.37 -5.49 -30.76
CA GLU A 177 -0.02 -5.15 -32.16
C GLU A 177 -0.51 -6.20 -33.17
N SER A 178 -1.05 -7.32 -32.69
CA SER A 178 -1.93 -8.20 -33.47
C SER A 178 -3.41 -7.86 -33.20
N LYS A 179 -3.89 -6.72 -33.72
CA LYS A 179 -5.32 -6.32 -33.79
C LYS A 179 -6.14 -6.48 -32.50
N ALA A 180 -5.92 -5.62 -31.51
CA ALA A 180 -7.03 -5.25 -30.61
C ALA A 180 -7.98 -4.27 -31.33
N PRO A 181 -9.31 -4.38 -31.16
CA PRO A 181 -10.24 -3.42 -31.77
C PRO A 181 -9.97 -2.02 -31.21
N SER A 182 -9.86 -1.04 -32.10
CA SER A 182 -9.77 0.39 -31.75
C SER A 182 -10.96 0.79 -30.87
N GLN A 183 -10.69 1.20 -29.62
CA GLN A 183 -11.73 1.71 -28.73
C GLN A 183 -12.17 3.09 -29.21
N ASN A 184 -13.44 3.23 -29.54
CA ASN A 184 -14.02 4.44 -30.14
C ASN A 184 -14.86 5.17 -29.11
N VAL A 185 -14.57 6.45 -28.90
CA VAL A 185 -15.26 7.30 -27.95
C VAL A 185 -15.92 8.44 -28.69
N LEU A 186 -17.20 8.68 -28.45
CA LEU A 186 -17.89 9.87 -28.92
C LEU A 186 -17.96 10.90 -27.79
N LEU A 187 -17.51 12.12 -28.06
CA LEU A 187 -17.65 13.24 -27.14
C LEU A 187 -18.44 14.35 -27.80
N MET A 188 -19.57 14.69 -27.21
CA MET A 188 -20.31 15.91 -27.52
C MET A 188 -19.75 17.07 -26.72
N GLU A 189 -19.10 18.00 -27.41
CA GLU A 189 -18.50 19.19 -26.81
C GLU A 189 -18.62 20.34 -27.81
N PRO A 190 -19.58 21.28 -27.66
CA PRO A 190 -19.75 22.36 -28.62
C PRO A 190 -18.54 23.31 -28.67
N ASN A 191 -17.74 23.41 -27.60
CA ASN A 191 -16.62 24.33 -27.55
C ASN A 191 -15.36 23.78 -28.24
N LYS A 192 -15.02 24.36 -29.41
CA LYS A 192 -13.84 23.97 -30.20
C LYS A 192 -12.50 24.05 -29.43
N LYS A 193 -12.37 24.96 -28.47
CA LYS A 193 -11.13 25.09 -27.68
C LYS A 193 -10.98 23.90 -26.72
N GLN A 194 -12.06 23.50 -26.06
CA GLN A 194 -12.08 22.30 -25.20
C GLN A 194 -11.90 21.03 -26.03
N GLN A 195 -12.53 20.92 -27.20
CA GLN A 195 -12.31 19.81 -28.13
C GLN A 195 -10.82 19.60 -28.45
N ASN A 196 -10.08 20.66 -28.79
CA ASN A 196 -8.66 20.57 -29.12
C ASN A 196 -7.80 20.12 -27.93
N MET A 197 -8.13 20.60 -26.72
CA MET A 197 -7.42 20.19 -25.50
C MET A 197 -7.65 18.70 -25.20
N ILE A 198 -8.91 18.26 -25.22
CA ILE A 198 -9.26 16.85 -24.97
C ILE A 198 -8.66 15.94 -26.04
N LYS A 199 -8.71 16.35 -27.31
CA LYS A 199 -8.08 15.61 -28.41
C LYS A 199 -6.57 15.44 -28.20
N THR A 200 -5.89 16.50 -27.76
CA THR A 200 -4.45 16.46 -27.48
C THR A 200 -4.13 15.52 -26.31
N ALA A 201 -4.96 15.56 -25.26
CA ALA A 201 -4.81 14.72 -24.07
C ALA A 201 -5.12 13.24 -24.34
N VAL A 202 -6.15 12.94 -25.13
CA VAL A 202 -6.59 11.56 -25.43
C VAL A 202 -5.74 10.93 -26.53
N GLY A 203 -5.16 11.71 -27.44
CA GLY A 203 -4.40 11.21 -28.59
C GLY A 203 -3.20 10.31 -28.23
N SER A 204 -2.67 10.40 -27.01
CA SER A 204 -1.59 9.53 -26.49
C SER A 204 -2.08 8.19 -25.91
N THR A 205 -3.39 8.00 -25.76
CA THR A 205 -3.99 6.85 -25.06
C THR A 205 -4.38 5.68 -25.97
N GLY A 206 -4.23 5.83 -27.30
CA GLY A 206 -4.66 4.81 -28.27
C GLY A 206 -6.18 4.75 -28.52
N VAL A 207 -6.94 5.65 -27.90
CA VAL A 207 -8.40 5.80 -28.06
C VAL A 207 -8.71 6.68 -29.28
N TYR A 208 -9.67 6.24 -30.10
CA TYR A 208 -10.17 7.03 -31.22
C TYR A 208 -11.31 7.93 -30.75
N LEU A 209 -11.02 9.23 -30.63
CA LEU A 209 -11.99 10.24 -30.20
C LEU A 209 -12.75 10.83 -31.40
N HIS A 210 -14.06 10.66 -31.42
CA HIS A 210 -14.98 11.29 -32.35
C HIS A 210 -15.65 12.48 -31.67
N LEU A 211 -15.31 13.69 -32.14
CA LEU A 211 -15.80 14.94 -31.59
C LEU A 211 -17.00 15.43 -32.38
N CYS A 212 -18.12 15.65 -31.70
CA CYS A 212 -19.33 16.22 -32.28
C CYS A 212 -19.62 17.57 -31.61
N SER A 213 -20.00 18.56 -32.41
CA SER A 213 -20.41 19.88 -31.89
C SER A 213 -21.93 20.01 -31.80
N THR A 214 -22.68 19.13 -32.48
CA THR A 214 -24.15 19.13 -32.50
C THR A 214 -24.72 17.74 -32.30
N GLN A 215 -25.99 17.68 -31.87
CA GLN A 215 -26.72 16.42 -31.73
C GLN A 215 -26.91 15.71 -33.07
N ASP A 216 -27.14 16.43 -34.16
CA ASP A 216 -27.33 15.83 -35.48
C ASP A 216 -26.05 15.13 -35.96
N GLU A 217 -24.89 15.74 -35.74
CA GLU A 217 -23.58 15.12 -36.01
C GLU A 217 -23.40 13.83 -35.19
N ALA A 218 -23.74 13.86 -33.90
CA ALA A 218 -23.61 12.71 -33.01
C ALA A 218 -24.57 11.58 -33.40
N GLN A 219 -25.83 11.90 -33.74
CA GLN A 219 -26.81 10.91 -34.22
C GLN A 219 -26.39 10.30 -35.56
N ALA A 220 -25.88 11.11 -36.49
CA ALA A 220 -25.37 10.61 -37.77
C ALA A 220 -24.19 9.64 -37.55
N ALA A 221 -23.28 9.96 -36.61
CA ALA A 221 -22.16 9.09 -36.25
C ALA A 221 -22.62 7.76 -35.66
N ILE A 222 -23.62 7.76 -34.76
CA ILE A 222 -24.15 6.53 -34.14
C ILE A 222 -24.93 5.67 -35.15
N ARG A 223 -25.63 6.29 -36.12
CA ARG A 223 -26.38 5.56 -37.17
C ARG A 223 -25.47 4.90 -38.20
N ASP A 224 -24.26 5.42 -38.37
CA ASP A 224 -23.25 4.83 -39.24
C ASP A 224 -22.78 3.50 -38.66
N LYS A 225 -23.37 2.39 -39.14
CA LYS A 225 -23.07 1.03 -38.67
C LYS A 225 -21.61 0.60 -38.90
N SER A 226 -20.83 1.37 -39.67
CA SER A 226 -19.38 1.13 -39.78
C SER A 226 -18.60 1.61 -38.56
N LYS A 227 -19.22 2.45 -37.71
CA LYS A 227 -18.68 2.97 -36.47
C LYS A 227 -19.39 2.32 -35.29
N ASN A 228 -18.63 1.67 -34.43
CA ASN A 228 -19.09 1.27 -33.10
C ASN A 228 -18.48 2.21 -32.09
N PHE A 229 -19.24 2.60 -31.07
CA PHE A 229 -18.75 3.44 -29.97
C PHE A 229 -18.86 2.68 -28.66
N ASP A 230 -17.77 2.67 -27.90
CA ASP A 230 -17.67 2.00 -26.60
C ASP A 230 -18.14 2.92 -25.47
N VAL A 231 -17.89 4.23 -25.61
CA VAL A 231 -18.27 5.24 -24.62
C VAL A 231 -18.77 6.51 -25.32
N VAL A 232 -19.83 7.10 -24.78
CA VAL A 232 -20.39 8.38 -25.21
C VAL A 232 -20.43 9.35 -24.04
N PHE A 233 -19.88 10.55 -24.24
CA PHE A 233 -19.93 11.66 -23.29
C PHE A 233 -20.90 12.72 -23.77
N CYS A 234 -21.81 13.12 -22.89
CA CYS A 234 -22.81 14.15 -23.13
C CYS A 234 -22.95 15.06 -21.92
N ASP A 235 -23.23 16.33 -22.16
CA ASP A 235 -23.55 17.30 -21.11
C ASP A 235 -25.06 17.57 -21.02
N GLU A 236 -25.45 18.51 -20.16
CA GLU A 236 -26.83 18.95 -20.01
C GLU A 236 -27.47 19.53 -21.29
N THR A 237 -26.68 20.00 -22.27
CA THR A 237 -27.23 20.53 -23.52
C THR A 237 -27.65 19.43 -24.49
N SER A 238 -27.23 18.20 -24.23
CA SER A 238 -27.39 17.04 -25.10
C SER A 238 -28.27 15.95 -24.47
N MET A 239 -29.17 16.31 -23.55
CA MET A 239 -30.01 15.32 -22.84
C MET A 239 -30.94 14.53 -23.76
N ASP A 240 -31.51 15.16 -24.78
CA ASP A 240 -32.39 14.49 -25.74
C ASP A 240 -31.63 13.46 -26.57
N PHE A 241 -30.33 13.69 -26.81
CA PHE A 241 -29.47 12.70 -27.44
C PHE A 241 -29.24 11.48 -26.53
N LEU A 242 -29.03 11.65 -25.22
CA LEU A 242 -28.94 10.52 -24.28
C LEU A 242 -30.23 9.70 -24.22
N ARG A 243 -31.39 10.38 -24.21
CA ARG A 243 -32.71 9.71 -24.28
C ARG A 243 -32.84 8.92 -25.58
N TRP A 244 -32.46 9.53 -26.70
CA TRP A 244 -32.45 8.86 -27.99
C TRP A 244 -31.52 7.64 -28.02
N LEU A 245 -30.31 7.73 -27.44
CA LEU A 245 -29.37 6.61 -27.35
C LEU A 245 -29.96 5.41 -26.60
N ARG A 246 -30.70 5.67 -25.53
CA ARG A 246 -31.45 4.63 -24.82
C ARG A 246 -32.53 4.02 -25.72
N ASP A 247 -33.31 4.85 -26.41
CA ASP A 247 -34.42 4.40 -27.25
C ASP A 247 -33.95 3.55 -28.45
N VAL A 248 -32.74 3.80 -28.97
CA VAL A 248 -32.09 2.96 -30.00
C VAL A 248 -31.29 1.79 -29.42
N ASN A 249 -31.38 1.55 -28.10
CA ASN A 249 -30.68 0.47 -27.40
C ASN A 249 -29.15 0.48 -27.66
N PHE A 250 -28.53 1.65 -27.53
CA PHE A 250 -27.08 1.79 -27.62
C PHE A 250 -26.37 0.87 -26.61
N GLN A 251 -25.38 0.11 -27.09
CA GLN A 251 -24.71 -0.94 -26.29
C GLN A 251 -23.49 -0.44 -25.51
N GLY A 252 -22.96 0.74 -25.87
CA GLY A 252 -21.83 1.34 -25.17
C GLY A 252 -22.24 2.07 -23.89
N GLU A 253 -21.25 2.59 -23.20
CA GLU A 253 -21.40 3.26 -21.92
C GLU A 253 -21.72 4.74 -22.09
N MET A 254 -22.65 5.26 -21.28
CA MET A 254 -23.10 6.65 -21.33
C MET A 254 -22.58 7.41 -20.11
N VAL A 255 -21.84 8.48 -20.34
CA VAL A 255 -21.29 9.36 -19.31
C VAL A 255 -21.95 10.73 -19.41
N PHE A 256 -22.53 11.20 -18.30
CA PHE A 256 -23.07 12.54 -18.20
C PHE A 256 -22.09 13.50 -17.54
N LEU A 257 -21.85 14.63 -18.20
CA LEU A 257 -21.03 15.74 -17.74
C LEU A 257 -21.93 16.76 -17.05
N GLN A 258 -21.81 16.90 -15.73
CA GLN A 258 -22.55 17.88 -14.94
C GLN A 258 -21.71 19.14 -14.74
N SER A 259 -22.17 20.29 -15.23
CA SER A 259 -21.52 21.56 -14.87
C SER A 259 -21.64 21.87 -13.37
N THR A 260 -20.56 22.35 -12.74
CA THR A 260 -20.57 22.87 -11.36
C THR A 260 -21.40 24.14 -11.19
N LYS A 261 -21.75 24.82 -12.30
CA LYS A 261 -22.48 26.10 -12.28
C LYS A 261 -23.98 25.97 -12.56
N LYS A 262 -24.46 24.77 -12.84
CA LYS A 262 -25.85 24.52 -13.23
C LYS A 262 -26.55 23.62 -12.22
N ASP A 263 -27.88 23.63 -12.26
CA ASP A 263 -28.70 22.78 -11.42
C ASP A 263 -28.44 21.29 -11.69
N PHE A 264 -28.58 20.47 -10.65
CA PHE A 264 -28.39 19.02 -10.68
C PHE A 264 -29.68 18.25 -11.00
N GLY A 265 -30.85 18.92 -10.95
CA GLY A 265 -32.15 18.35 -11.30
C GLY A 265 -32.19 17.52 -12.60
N PRO A 266 -31.58 17.97 -13.72
CA PRO A 266 -31.60 17.24 -15.00
C PRO A 266 -31.09 15.79 -14.93
N VAL A 267 -30.10 15.49 -14.08
CA VAL A 267 -29.53 14.14 -13.95
C VAL A 267 -30.54 13.15 -13.36
N GLN A 268 -31.46 13.62 -12.52
CA GLN A 268 -32.50 12.77 -11.93
C GLN A 268 -33.46 12.22 -12.98
N GLU A 269 -33.63 12.93 -14.10
CA GLU A 269 -34.45 12.50 -15.23
C GLU A 269 -33.77 11.43 -16.10
N LEU A 270 -32.52 11.07 -15.78
CA LEU A 270 -31.68 10.12 -16.52
C LEU A 270 -31.31 8.89 -15.65
N PRO A 271 -32.29 8.05 -15.25
CA PRO A 271 -32.05 6.90 -14.38
C PRO A 271 -31.19 5.78 -15.02
N PHE A 272 -31.03 5.82 -16.35
CA PHE A 272 -30.27 4.84 -17.12
C PHE A 272 -28.78 5.18 -17.24
N VAL A 273 -28.37 6.42 -16.96
CA VAL A 273 -26.97 6.85 -17.08
C VAL A 273 -26.17 6.37 -15.89
N GLN A 274 -25.21 5.48 -16.08
CA GLN A 274 -24.46 4.87 -14.97
C GLN A 274 -23.36 5.78 -14.41
N TYR A 275 -22.83 6.70 -15.22
CA TYR A 275 -21.68 7.52 -14.88
C TYR A 275 -22.01 9.01 -14.96
N VAL A 276 -21.78 9.73 -13.87
CA VAL A 276 -21.98 11.16 -13.77
C VAL A 276 -20.69 11.79 -13.25
N ILE A 277 -20.14 12.76 -13.97
CA ILE A 277 -18.91 13.44 -13.58
C ILE A 277 -19.09 14.94 -13.64
N THR A 278 -18.58 15.67 -12.64
CA THR A 278 -18.59 17.12 -12.66
C THR A 278 -17.52 17.68 -13.58
N VAL A 279 -17.88 18.68 -14.38
CA VAL A 279 -16.97 19.47 -15.21
C VAL A 279 -16.99 20.92 -14.77
N ASP A 280 -15.82 21.55 -14.82
CA ASP A 280 -15.62 22.93 -14.41
C ASP A 280 -15.05 23.73 -15.59
N SER A 281 -15.83 24.71 -16.04
CA SER A 281 -15.45 25.57 -17.16
C SER A 281 -14.21 26.43 -16.86
N GLU A 282 -13.95 26.72 -15.59
CA GLU A 282 -12.82 27.53 -15.13
C GLU A 282 -11.57 26.65 -14.91
N ASP A 283 -11.75 25.43 -14.40
CA ASP A 283 -10.69 24.44 -14.27
C ASP A 283 -10.64 23.45 -15.44
N ARG A 284 -10.04 23.93 -16.54
CA ARG A 284 -9.89 23.13 -17.77
C ARG A 284 -8.94 21.94 -17.60
N ALA A 285 -7.87 22.09 -16.82
CA ALA A 285 -6.88 21.04 -16.62
C ALA A 285 -7.46 19.89 -15.78
N GLY A 286 -8.16 20.22 -14.69
CA GLY A 286 -8.89 19.25 -13.89
C GLY A 286 -9.98 18.54 -14.69
N THR A 287 -10.74 19.26 -15.51
CA THR A 287 -11.76 18.65 -16.39
C THR A 287 -11.16 17.61 -17.35
N VAL A 288 -10.04 17.92 -18.00
CA VAL A 288 -9.35 16.98 -18.89
C VAL A 288 -8.86 15.75 -18.12
N LYS A 289 -8.25 15.95 -16.95
CA LYS A 289 -7.82 14.84 -16.08
C LYS A 289 -9.00 13.96 -15.67
N SER A 290 -10.13 14.55 -15.27
CA SER A 290 -11.36 13.84 -14.92
C SER A 290 -11.91 13.01 -16.07
N LEU A 291 -11.93 13.53 -17.29
CA LEU A 291 -12.35 12.80 -18.48
C LEU A 291 -11.44 11.61 -18.76
N LEU A 292 -10.12 11.80 -18.72
CA LEU A 292 -9.13 10.75 -18.95
C LEU A 292 -9.22 9.63 -17.90
N THR A 293 -9.30 9.99 -16.62
CA THR A 293 -9.47 9.03 -15.53
C THR A 293 -10.77 8.25 -15.72
N THR A 294 -11.87 8.92 -16.06
CA THR A 294 -13.18 8.29 -16.31
C THR A 294 -13.12 7.31 -17.48
N LEU A 295 -12.53 7.73 -18.60
CA LEU A 295 -12.31 6.88 -19.78
C LEU A 295 -11.53 5.62 -19.42
N THR A 296 -10.39 5.79 -18.74
CA THR A 296 -9.52 4.69 -18.34
C THR A 296 -10.25 3.69 -17.45
N LYS A 297 -11.05 4.18 -16.49
CA LYS A 297 -11.84 3.34 -15.58
C LYS A 297 -12.88 2.51 -16.34
N ILE A 298 -13.62 3.14 -17.25
CA ILE A 298 -14.69 2.48 -18.01
C ILE A 298 -14.10 1.46 -18.99
N LEU A 299 -13.12 1.85 -19.79
CA LEU A 299 -12.53 1.01 -20.84
C LEU A 299 -11.81 -0.21 -20.27
N ASN A 300 -11.14 -0.06 -19.11
CA ASN A 300 -10.46 -1.17 -18.44
C ASN A 300 -11.35 -1.93 -17.44
N LYS A 301 -12.59 -1.47 -17.21
CA LYS A 301 -13.49 -1.97 -16.17
C LYS A 301 -12.85 -1.98 -14.77
N ASP A 302 -11.93 -1.04 -14.53
CA ASP A 302 -11.19 -0.86 -13.28
C ASP A 302 -11.65 0.43 -12.60
N TYR A 303 -12.69 0.31 -11.77
CA TYR A 303 -13.39 1.46 -11.21
C TYR A 303 -12.88 1.91 -9.84
N PHE A 304 -12.12 1.08 -9.13
CA PHE A 304 -11.74 1.30 -7.74
C PHE A 304 -10.29 1.78 -7.62
N GLY A 305 -9.96 2.51 -6.56
CA GLY A 305 -8.59 2.91 -6.25
C GLY A 305 -8.37 4.42 -6.32
N LEU A 306 -7.97 4.99 -5.18
CA LEU A 306 -7.71 6.42 -5.03
C LEU A 306 -6.49 6.90 -5.82
N GLU A 307 -5.52 6.02 -6.09
CA GLU A 307 -4.28 6.36 -6.80
C GLU A 307 -4.54 6.91 -8.21
N LYS A 308 -5.70 6.59 -8.80
CA LYS A 308 -6.14 7.11 -10.11
C LYS A 308 -6.38 8.61 -10.13
N TYR A 309 -6.46 9.24 -8.95
CA TYR A 309 -6.71 10.67 -8.78
C TYR A 309 -5.48 11.45 -8.31
N LEU A 310 -4.43 10.75 -7.85
CA LEU A 310 -3.15 11.33 -7.42
C LEU A 310 -2.12 11.31 -8.55
N ALA A 311 -1.01 12.03 -8.37
CA ALA A 311 0.13 11.93 -9.27
C ALA A 311 0.72 10.51 -9.30
N TRP A 312 1.31 10.15 -10.44
CA TRP A 312 1.95 8.86 -10.61
C TRP A 312 3.10 8.67 -9.60
N GLY A 313 3.23 7.45 -9.06
CA GLY A 313 4.25 7.12 -8.07
C GLY A 313 3.93 7.54 -6.63
N THR A 314 2.73 8.07 -6.37
CA THR A 314 2.32 8.43 -5.02
C THR A 314 2.22 7.20 -4.11
N ASP A 315 2.95 7.23 -2.99
CA ASP A 315 2.90 6.18 -1.97
C ASP A 315 1.57 6.25 -1.21
N THR A 316 0.78 5.19 -1.30
CA THR A 316 -0.52 5.10 -0.63
C THR A 316 -0.46 4.09 0.51
N LYS A 317 -1.08 4.44 1.65
CA LYS A 317 -1.22 3.56 2.80
C LYS A 317 -2.54 2.83 2.71
N THR A 318 -2.55 1.58 3.16
CA THR A 318 -3.74 0.71 3.22
C THR A 318 -3.87 0.15 4.61
N LYS A 319 -5.08 0.26 5.17
CA LYS A 319 -5.46 -0.18 6.50
C LYS A 319 -6.81 -0.87 6.44
N VAL A 320 -7.06 -1.72 7.42
CA VAL A 320 -8.25 -2.56 7.48
C VAL A 320 -8.97 -2.27 8.78
N ALA A 321 -10.26 -1.95 8.70
CA ALA A 321 -11.16 -1.84 9.82
C ALA A 321 -11.95 -3.14 9.95
N LYS A 322 -11.74 -3.84 11.06
CA LYS A 322 -12.37 -5.13 11.37
C LYS A 322 -13.50 -4.97 12.36
N SER A 323 -13.49 -3.88 13.13
CA SER A 323 -14.52 -3.57 14.10
C SER A 323 -14.79 -2.08 14.15
N SER A 324 -15.92 -1.72 14.74
CA SER A 324 -16.21 -0.31 15.04
C SER A 324 -15.28 0.29 16.11
N LYS A 325 -14.46 -0.51 16.82
CA LYS A 325 -13.43 -0.02 17.74
C LYS A 325 -12.17 0.47 17.03
N ASP A 326 -11.92 -0.02 15.81
CA ASP A 326 -10.71 0.35 15.05
C ASP A 326 -10.75 1.79 14.53
N ARG A 327 -11.95 2.37 14.41
CA ARG A 327 -12.18 3.71 13.81
C ARG A 327 -11.28 4.78 14.40
N GLU A 328 -11.23 4.88 15.73
CA GLU A 328 -10.44 5.92 16.43
C GLU A 328 -8.96 5.76 16.11
N GLY A 329 -8.42 4.55 16.21
CA GLY A 329 -7.01 4.27 15.96
C GLY A 329 -6.62 4.53 14.50
N LEU A 330 -7.44 4.07 13.56
CA LEU A 330 -7.24 4.28 12.13
C LEU A 330 -7.27 5.76 11.75
N ARG A 331 -8.21 6.51 12.33
CA ARG A 331 -8.32 7.96 12.14
C ARG A 331 -7.11 8.69 12.70
N GLN A 332 -6.69 8.36 13.92
CA GLN A 332 -5.49 8.96 14.52
C GLN A 332 -4.23 8.66 13.70
N GLU A 333 -4.07 7.44 13.20
CA GLU A 333 -2.93 7.07 12.37
C GLU A 333 -2.90 7.88 11.06
N LEU A 334 -4.05 7.97 10.36
CA LEU A 334 -4.20 8.77 9.15
C LEU A 334 -3.88 10.25 9.40
N LEU A 335 -4.44 10.84 10.46
CA LEU A 335 -4.19 12.24 10.82
C LEU A 335 -2.74 12.48 11.22
N SER A 336 -2.11 11.52 11.91
CA SER A 336 -0.68 11.59 12.24
C SER A 336 0.19 11.56 10.99
N TYR A 337 -0.14 10.73 10.00
CA TYR A 337 0.54 10.70 8.71
C TYR A 337 0.49 12.07 8.02
N PHE A 338 -0.70 12.64 7.82
CA PHE A 338 -0.80 13.96 7.16
C PHE A 338 -0.16 15.08 7.99
N ARG A 339 -0.24 15.02 9.32
CA ARG A 339 0.47 15.97 10.19
C ARG A 339 1.99 15.90 10.01
N SER A 340 2.55 14.70 9.84
CA SER A 340 4.00 14.53 9.60
C SER A 340 4.47 15.12 8.26
N LEU A 341 3.55 15.28 7.31
CA LEU A 341 3.79 15.95 6.02
C LEU A 341 3.65 17.49 6.09
N GLY A 342 3.38 18.06 7.27
CA GLY A 342 3.23 19.51 7.44
C GLY A 342 1.87 20.08 7.04
N ILE A 343 0.84 19.24 6.92
CA ILE A 343 -0.51 19.67 6.55
C ILE A 343 -1.15 20.52 7.67
N ARG A 344 -1.83 21.60 7.25
CA ARG A 344 -2.51 22.58 8.13
C ARG A 344 -3.66 21.93 8.91
N SER A 345 -3.82 22.31 10.19
CA SER A 345 -4.88 21.77 11.07
C SER A 345 -6.29 21.92 10.51
N ALA A 346 -6.61 23.06 9.89
CA ALA A 346 -7.92 23.30 9.30
C ALA A 346 -8.29 22.27 8.20
N LEU A 347 -7.31 21.76 7.44
CA LEU A 347 -7.57 20.68 6.50
C LEU A 347 -7.71 19.33 7.22
N LEU A 348 -6.91 19.10 8.26
CA LEU A 348 -7.00 17.88 9.06
C LEU A 348 -8.36 17.74 9.74
N ASP A 349 -8.96 18.83 10.20
CA ASP A 349 -10.32 18.83 10.79
C ASP A 349 -11.37 18.37 9.76
N ARG A 350 -11.25 18.81 8.51
CA ARG A 350 -12.12 18.37 7.40
C ARG A 350 -11.90 16.90 7.07
N VAL A 351 -10.65 16.47 6.99
CA VAL A 351 -10.27 15.07 6.76
C VAL A 351 -10.84 14.17 7.86
N GLN A 352 -10.78 14.62 9.12
CA GLN A 352 -11.32 13.92 10.27
C GLN A 352 -12.83 13.69 10.15
N VAL A 353 -13.60 14.72 9.78
CA VAL A 353 -15.06 14.59 9.59
C VAL A 353 -15.36 13.63 8.44
N ALA A 354 -14.68 13.77 7.31
CA ALA A 354 -14.89 12.93 6.15
C ALA A 354 -14.62 11.45 6.43
N VAL A 355 -13.45 11.12 7.02
CA VAL A 355 -13.08 9.73 7.28
C VAL A 355 -13.99 9.08 8.33
N GLU A 356 -14.43 9.83 9.33
CA GLU A 356 -15.36 9.32 10.35
C GLU A 356 -16.68 8.88 9.70
N GLU A 357 -17.30 9.74 8.90
CA GLU A 357 -18.57 9.43 8.23
C GLU A 357 -18.40 8.32 7.17
N MET A 358 -17.27 8.29 6.46
CA MET A 358 -16.98 7.19 5.52
C MET A 358 -16.84 5.84 6.22
N LEU A 359 -16.12 5.76 7.34
CA LEU A 359 -15.99 4.54 8.14
C LEU A 359 -17.31 4.14 8.80
N MET A 360 -18.08 5.11 9.30
CA MET A 360 -19.43 4.88 9.81
C MET A 360 -20.31 4.18 8.78
N ASN A 361 -20.38 4.74 7.57
CA ASN A 361 -21.21 4.17 6.51
C ASN A 361 -20.75 2.76 6.12
N ALA A 362 -19.44 2.53 6.03
CA ALA A 362 -18.89 1.23 5.65
C ALA A 362 -19.11 0.13 6.71
N ILE A 363 -19.12 0.49 8.00
CA ILE A 363 -19.23 -0.47 9.12
C ILE A 363 -20.69 -0.68 9.57
N TYR A 364 -21.51 0.37 9.56
CA TYR A 364 -22.88 0.32 10.11
C TYR A 364 -23.95 0.20 9.02
N ASP A 365 -23.80 0.95 7.92
CA ASP A 365 -24.88 1.08 6.92
C ASP A 365 -24.72 0.13 5.72
N ALA A 366 -23.47 -0.15 5.31
CA ALA A 366 -23.17 -0.99 4.16
C ALA A 366 -23.42 -2.50 4.36
N PRO A 367 -23.18 -3.09 5.55
CA PRO A 367 -23.39 -4.51 5.73
C PRO A 367 -24.85 -4.92 5.55
N VAL A 368 -25.07 -5.87 4.64
CA VAL A 368 -26.37 -6.43 4.29
C VAL A 368 -26.33 -7.96 4.31
N ASP A 369 -27.46 -8.58 4.62
CA ASP A 369 -27.62 -10.04 4.56
C ASP A 369 -27.69 -10.53 3.09
N SER A 370 -27.80 -11.85 2.92
CA SER A 370 -27.94 -12.49 1.60
C SER A 370 -29.19 -12.05 0.82
N GLU A 371 -30.15 -11.43 1.47
CA GLU A 371 -31.36 -10.89 0.86
C GLU A 371 -31.30 -9.36 0.65
N GLY A 372 -30.15 -8.74 0.97
CA GLY A 372 -29.93 -7.30 0.82
C GLY A 372 -30.52 -6.44 1.94
N ARG A 373 -30.93 -7.03 3.07
CA ARG A 373 -31.45 -6.30 4.23
C ARG A 373 -30.29 -5.85 5.11
N ALA A 374 -30.33 -4.64 5.64
CA ALA A 374 -29.25 -4.09 6.44
C ALA A 374 -29.07 -4.82 7.78
N LEU A 375 -27.82 -5.18 8.09
CA LEU A 375 -27.46 -5.96 9.27
C LEU A 375 -27.35 -5.11 10.53
N TYR A 376 -26.86 -3.87 10.43
CA TYR A 376 -26.49 -3.09 11.61
C TYR A 376 -27.05 -1.66 11.66
N ASN A 377 -27.65 -1.16 10.57
CA ASN A 377 -28.10 0.23 10.48
C ASN A 377 -29.20 0.62 11.50
N HIS A 378 -29.86 -0.37 12.10
CA HIS A 378 -30.88 -0.21 13.12
C HIS A 378 -30.31 -0.22 14.54
N LEU A 379 -29.04 -0.62 14.70
CA LEU A 379 -28.37 -0.66 16.00
C LEU A 379 -27.90 0.75 16.39
N PRO A 380 -27.89 1.07 17.70
CA PRO A 380 -27.29 2.30 18.18
C PRO A 380 -25.81 2.39 17.80
N ARG A 381 -25.35 3.57 17.39
CA ARG A 381 -23.93 3.82 17.03
C ARG A 381 -22.93 3.55 18.18
N THR A 382 -23.43 3.45 19.41
CA THR A 382 -22.66 3.08 20.61
C THR A 382 -22.39 1.58 20.71
N GLU A 383 -23.13 0.76 19.97
CA GLU A 383 -22.95 -0.68 19.95
C GLU A 383 -21.69 -1.04 19.14
N THR A 384 -20.91 -1.99 19.68
CA THR A 384 -19.71 -2.47 19.02
C THR A 384 -20.10 -3.47 17.94
N ILE A 385 -19.62 -3.23 16.72
CA ILE A 385 -19.78 -4.15 15.59
C ILE A 385 -18.43 -4.82 15.35
N GLU A 386 -18.45 -6.14 15.22
CA GLU A 386 -17.34 -6.95 14.75
C GLU A 386 -17.71 -7.43 13.34
N LEU A 387 -16.88 -7.11 12.35
CA LEU A 387 -17.09 -7.50 10.95
C LEU A 387 -16.43 -8.86 10.70
N ASN A 388 -17.08 -9.68 9.88
CA ASN A 388 -16.43 -10.90 9.39
C ASN A 388 -15.25 -10.55 8.47
N PRO A 389 -14.26 -11.45 8.29
CA PRO A 389 -13.12 -11.19 7.40
C PRO A 389 -13.48 -10.80 5.96
N GLN A 390 -14.66 -11.19 5.47
CA GLN A 390 -15.16 -10.85 4.14
C GLN A 390 -15.88 -9.48 4.09
N GLU A 391 -16.19 -8.91 5.25
CA GLU A 391 -16.96 -7.69 5.46
C GLU A 391 -16.06 -6.52 5.86
N GLU A 392 -14.76 -6.77 6.09
CA GLU A 392 -13.78 -5.78 6.54
C GLU A 392 -13.76 -4.55 5.60
N ALA A 393 -13.82 -3.36 6.18
CA ALA A 393 -13.71 -2.12 5.43
C ALA A 393 -12.23 -1.75 5.22
N ILE A 394 -11.89 -1.28 4.03
CA ILE A 394 -10.52 -0.93 3.65
C ILE A 394 -10.39 0.60 3.64
N LEU A 395 -9.57 1.14 4.55
CA LEU A 395 -9.17 2.54 4.57
C LEU A 395 -7.87 2.71 3.79
N ARG A 396 -7.84 3.63 2.83
CA ARG A 396 -6.63 4.01 2.10
C ARG A 396 -6.44 5.51 2.12
N TYR A 397 -5.19 5.97 2.11
CA TYR A 397 -4.88 7.40 2.09
C TYR A 397 -3.49 7.67 1.49
N GLY A 398 -3.29 8.86 0.95
CA GLY A 398 -2.04 9.29 0.33
C GLY A 398 -2.02 10.79 0.06
N CYS A 399 -0.84 11.31 -0.24
CA CYS A 399 -0.60 12.71 -0.56
C CYS A 399 0.45 12.81 -1.67
N ASP A 400 0.17 13.59 -2.72
CA ASP A 400 1.11 13.79 -3.84
C ASP A 400 1.83 15.14 -3.82
N GLY A 401 1.66 15.90 -2.74
CA GLY A 401 2.20 17.25 -2.57
C GLY A 401 1.22 18.36 -2.95
N ASN A 402 0.26 18.09 -3.84
CA ASN A 402 -0.79 19.05 -4.22
C ASN A 402 -2.15 18.66 -3.63
N MET A 403 -2.44 17.37 -3.61
CA MET A 403 -3.70 16.80 -3.16
C MET A 403 -3.46 15.78 -2.06
N MET A 404 -4.29 15.83 -1.02
CA MET A 404 -4.51 14.68 -0.15
C MET A 404 -5.70 13.88 -0.66
N ALA A 405 -5.63 12.57 -0.54
CA ALA A 405 -6.74 11.68 -0.82
C ALA A 405 -6.94 10.71 0.33
N ILE A 406 -8.19 10.48 0.69
CA ILE A 406 -8.64 9.41 1.57
C ILE A 406 -9.68 8.59 0.85
N SER A 407 -9.77 7.31 1.18
CA SER A 407 -10.77 6.42 0.62
C SER A 407 -11.18 5.36 1.62
N VAL A 408 -12.47 5.08 1.70
CA VAL A 408 -13.00 3.92 2.42
C VAL A 408 -13.76 3.06 1.43
N ARG A 409 -13.44 1.77 1.43
CA ARG A 409 -14.10 0.76 0.61
C ARG A 409 -14.77 -0.31 1.46
N ASP A 410 -16.03 -0.61 1.16
CA ASP A 410 -16.77 -1.75 1.69
C ASP A 410 -16.76 -2.94 0.72
N SER A 411 -17.28 -4.09 1.17
CA SER A 411 -17.38 -5.34 0.40
C SER A 411 -18.80 -5.67 -0.07
N PHE A 412 -19.73 -4.70 -0.05
CA PHE A 412 -21.15 -4.93 -0.24
C PHE A 412 -21.72 -4.20 -1.46
N GLY A 413 -21.31 -2.95 -1.70
CA GLY A 413 -21.93 -2.14 -2.77
C GLY A 413 -23.43 -1.91 -2.54
N ALA A 414 -23.84 -1.74 -1.27
CA ALA A 414 -25.23 -1.66 -0.86
C ALA A 414 -25.86 -0.27 -1.08
N ILE A 415 -25.04 0.77 -1.24
CA ILE A 415 -25.55 2.13 -1.44
C ILE A 415 -26.35 2.22 -2.75
N SER A 416 -27.57 2.75 -2.67
CA SER A 416 -28.43 2.87 -3.84
C SER A 416 -28.10 4.12 -4.66
N ARG A 417 -28.35 4.04 -5.97
CA ARG A 417 -28.21 5.20 -6.87
C ARG A 417 -29.04 6.39 -6.43
N ASP A 418 -30.32 6.15 -6.14
CA ASP A 418 -31.27 7.21 -5.79
C ASP A 418 -30.90 7.90 -4.49
N THR A 419 -30.34 7.15 -3.54
CA THR A 419 -29.78 7.69 -2.30
C THR A 419 -28.71 8.72 -2.63
N VAL A 420 -27.69 8.38 -3.41
CA VAL A 420 -26.58 9.28 -3.77
C VAL A 420 -27.07 10.51 -4.55
N LEU A 421 -27.92 10.31 -5.56
CA LEU A 421 -28.45 11.42 -6.38
C LEU A 421 -29.30 12.40 -5.57
N LYS A 422 -30.11 11.90 -4.63
CA LYS A 422 -30.92 12.75 -3.75
C LYS A 422 -30.06 13.67 -2.89
N TYR A 423 -28.91 13.20 -2.43
CA TYR A 423 -27.97 14.03 -1.67
C TYR A 423 -27.34 15.12 -2.52
N PHE A 424 -26.88 14.79 -3.74
CA PHE A 424 -26.35 15.82 -4.65
C PHE A 424 -27.38 16.90 -4.94
N SER A 425 -28.64 16.54 -5.23
CA SER A 425 -29.71 17.53 -5.43
C SER A 425 -29.93 18.43 -4.22
N SER A 426 -29.85 17.90 -3.01
CA SER A 426 -30.00 18.71 -1.79
C SER A 426 -28.88 19.75 -1.62
N CYS A 427 -27.64 19.40 -1.99
CA CYS A 427 -26.51 20.31 -1.94
C CYS A 427 -26.63 21.41 -3.00
N TYR A 428 -26.96 21.06 -4.25
CA TYR A 428 -27.14 22.02 -5.35
C TYR A 428 -28.31 22.98 -5.15
N ALA A 429 -29.37 22.55 -4.45
CA ALA A 429 -30.53 23.39 -4.15
C ALA A 429 -30.27 24.44 -3.03
N GLY A 430 -29.07 24.48 -2.43
CA GLY A 430 -28.78 25.37 -1.30
C GLY A 430 -29.57 25.04 -0.03
N ALA A 431 -30.25 23.90 -0.01
CA ALA A 431 -30.98 23.35 1.14
C ALA A 431 -30.07 22.54 2.08
N ALA A 432 -28.76 22.68 1.90
CA ALA A 432 -27.68 22.14 2.70
C ALA A 432 -27.79 22.65 4.15
N GLY A 433 -28.65 21.99 4.94
CA GLY A 433 -28.99 22.36 6.32
C GLY A 433 -30.49 22.40 6.65
N SER A 434 -31.40 22.44 5.67
CA SER A 434 -32.86 22.51 5.95
C SER A 434 -33.58 21.15 5.93
N LEU A 435 -32.89 20.07 5.53
CA LEU A 435 -33.43 18.71 5.60
C LEU A 435 -33.34 18.14 7.02
N ASN A 436 -34.41 18.40 7.78
CA ASN A 436 -34.85 17.74 9.01
C ASN A 436 -33.88 17.78 10.22
N GLU A 437 -33.97 18.86 11.00
CA GLU A 437 -33.54 18.90 12.41
C GLU A 437 -34.21 17.78 13.26
N ASN A 438 -35.33 17.21 12.80
CA ASN A 438 -36.13 16.23 13.54
C ASN A 438 -35.90 14.75 13.19
N LYS A 439 -34.91 14.39 12.35
CA LYS A 439 -34.52 12.99 12.14
C LYS A 439 -33.02 12.81 12.41
N GLY A 440 -32.68 12.65 13.69
CA GLY A 440 -31.36 12.17 14.08
C GLY A 440 -31.09 10.80 13.43
N GLY A 441 -29.98 10.67 12.70
CA GLY A 441 -29.28 9.38 12.62
C GLY A 441 -28.82 8.84 11.27
N ALA A 442 -29.47 9.13 10.12
CA ALA A 442 -29.17 8.36 8.89
C ALA A 442 -28.90 9.18 7.61
N GLY A 443 -29.15 10.51 7.62
CA GLY A 443 -29.07 11.34 6.40
C GLY A 443 -27.97 12.39 6.37
N ARG A 444 -27.24 12.59 7.48
CA ARG A 444 -26.26 13.70 7.61
C ARG A 444 -24.85 13.32 7.15
N GLY A 445 -24.48 12.04 7.23
CA GLY A 445 -23.11 11.60 6.99
C GLY A 445 -22.62 11.85 5.56
N LEU A 446 -23.45 11.52 4.55
CA LEU A 446 -23.06 11.78 3.15
C LEU A 446 -22.96 13.28 2.84
N HIS A 447 -23.81 14.09 3.45
CA HIS A 447 -23.74 15.55 3.34
C HIS A 447 -22.44 16.08 3.94
N GLN A 448 -22.07 15.61 5.13
CA GLN A 448 -20.82 15.98 5.79
C GLN A 448 -19.60 15.53 4.98
N ILE A 449 -19.64 14.39 4.29
CA ILE A 449 -18.57 13.97 3.37
C ILE A 449 -18.42 15.00 2.24
N LEU A 450 -19.52 15.33 1.54
CA LEU A 450 -19.50 16.30 0.44
C LEU A 450 -19.08 17.70 0.90
N GLU A 451 -19.51 18.10 2.08
CA GLU A 451 -19.09 19.35 2.71
C GLU A 451 -17.69 19.28 3.31
N SER A 452 -17.07 18.13 3.47
CA SER A 452 -15.71 18.05 4.02
C SER A 452 -14.67 17.99 2.92
N CYS A 453 -14.95 17.31 1.82
CA CYS A 453 -14.04 17.15 0.69
C CYS A 453 -14.10 18.34 -0.30
N ASP A 454 -13.01 18.58 -1.04
CA ASP A 454 -13.03 19.51 -2.18
C ASP A 454 -13.57 18.81 -3.44
N PHE A 455 -13.40 17.50 -3.51
CA PHE A 455 -13.91 16.66 -4.58
C PHE A 455 -14.20 15.25 -4.05
N THR A 456 -15.41 14.74 -4.29
CA THR A 456 -15.84 13.42 -3.80
C THR A 456 -16.10 12.45 -4.95
N ILE A 457 -15.60 11.23 -4.88
CA ILE A 457 -15.85 10.19 -5.87
C ILE A 457 -16.57 9.03 -5.20
N PHE A 458 -17.65 8.58 -5.83
CA PHE A 458 -18.40 7.38 -5.45
C PHE A 458 -18.23 6.32 -6.54
N ASN A 459 -17.59 5.21 -6.20
CA ASN A 459 -17.49 4.03 -7.05
C ASN A 459 -18.38 2.94 -6.43
N VAL A 460 -19.52 2.65 -7.04
CA VAL A 460 -20.47 1.66 -6.56
C VAL A 460 -20.57 0.55 -7.59
N LYS A 461 -20.17 -0.65 -7.23
CA LYS A 461 -20.51 -1.87 -7.98
C LYS A 461 -21.49 -2.67 -7.14
N LYS A 462 -22.75 -2.73 -7.59
CA LYS A 462 -23.86 -3.29 -6.82
C LYS A 462 -23.55 -4.74 -6.42
N GLY A 463 -23.70 -5.05 -5.14
CA GLY A 463 -23.45 -6.40 -4.60
C GLY A 463 -21.97 -6.81 -4.56
N TYR A 464 -21.04 -5.87 -4.75
CA TYR A 464 -19.60 -6.14 -4.74
C TYR A 464 -18.81 -5.19 -3.85
N ALA A 465 -18.94 -3.87 -4.05
CA ALA A 465 -18.22 -2.88 -3.24
C ALA A 465 -18.74 -1.46 -3.50
N THR A 466 -18.76 -0.65 -2.45
CA THR A 466 -18.74 0.81 -2.53
C THR A 466 -17.35 1.28 -2.14
N GLU A 467 -16.78 2.19 -2.91
CA GLU A 467 -15.63 2.98 -2.50
C GLU A 467 -15.98 4.46 -2.59
N VAL A 468 -15.81 5.16 -1.47
CA VAL A 468 -15.92 6.62 -1.40
C VAL A 468 -14.51 7.18 -1.32
N ILE A 469 -14.17 8.13 -2.18
CA ILE A 469 -12.88 8.81 -2.18
C ILE A 469 -13.13 10.30 -1.94
N GLY A 470 -12.43 10.86 -0.96
CA GLY A 470 -12.40 12.30 -0.69
C GLY A 470 -11.05 12.88 -1.06
N LEU A 471 -11.04 13.90 -1.92
CA LEU A 471 -9.84 14.66 -2.26
C LEU A 471 -9.88 16.04 -1.59
N PHE A 472 -8.70 16.50 -1.17
CA PHE A 472 -8.50 17.79 -0.50
C PHE A 472 -7.32 18.51 -1.13
N ASP A 473 -7.54 19.74 -1.56
CA ASP A 473 -6.51 20.60 -2.13
C ASP A 473 -5.69 21.22 -1.00
N ILE A 474 -4.37 20.98 -1.01
CA ILE A 474 -3.45 21.41 0.05
C ILE A 474 -3.25 22.91 0.04
N GLU A 475 -3.27 23.54 -1.14
CA GLU A 475 -2.96 24.95 -1.35
C GLU A 475 -4.20 25.84 -1.38
N ALA A 476 -5.39 25.28 -1.63
CA ALA A 476 -6.63 26.03 -1.64
C ALA A 476 -6.75 26.97 -0.42
N ALA A 477 -6.97 28.26 -0.71
CA ALA A 477 -7.27 29.24 0.32
C ALA A 477 -8.62 28.89 0.96
N ILE A 478 -8.80 29.21 2.26
CA ILE A 478 -10.07 29.04 2.99
C ILE A 478 -11.20 29.97 2.45
N GLN A 479 -11.02 30.56 1.25
CA GLN A 479 -12.03 31.43 0.65
C GLN A 479 -13.27 30.65 0.21
N LYS A 480 -14.41 31.35 0.25
CA LYS A 480 -15.77 30.87 -0.04
C LYS A 480 -15.75 29.78 -1.11
N ARG A 481 -16.02 28.54 -0.68
CA ARG A 481 -16.36 27.45 -1.58
C ARG A 481 -17.42 27.90 -2.57
N ASP A 482 -17.26 27.46 -3.80
CA ASP A 482 -18.38 27.40 -4.74
C ASP A 482 -19.56 26.72 -4.05
N SER A 483 -20.78 27.21 -4.31
CA SER A 483 -22.00 26.69 -3.67
C SER A 483 -22.30 25.23 -4.01
N SER A 484 -21.62 24.66 -5.02
CA SER A 484 -21.93 23.37 -5.60
C SER A 484 -20.77 22.37 -5.44
N PRO A 485 -21.03 21.14 -4.96
CA PRO A 485 -19.98 20.15 -4.72
C PRO A 485 -19.39 19.62 -6.04
N LYS A 486 -18.06 19.43 -6.09
CA LYS A 486 -17.40 18.66 -7.16
C LYS A 486 -17.52 17.18 -6.83
N PHE A 487 -17.99 16.37 -7.78
CA PHE A 487 -18.14 14.93 -7.55
C PHE A 487 -18.08 14.10 -8.82
N HIS A 488 -17.67 12.85 -8.66
CA HIS A 488 -17.88 11.82 -9.67
C HIS A 488 -18.70 10.67 -9.06
N PHE A 489 -19.58 10.10 -9.85
CA PHE A 489 -20.42 8.99 -9.44
C PHE A 489 -20.46 7.93 -10.52
N PHE A 490 -19.95 6.75 -10.17
CA PHE A 490 -19.93 5.56 -11.00
C PHE A 490 -20.84 4.52 -10.36
N TYR A 491 -21.95 4.19 -11.00
CA TYR A 491 -22.89 3.17 -10.52
C TYR A 491 -22.96 2.01 -11.50
N ILE A 492 -22.19 0.97 -11.23
CA ILE A 492 -22.06 -0.24 -12.03
C ILE A 492 -23.09 -1.26 -11.53
N LYS A 493 -23.99 -1.68 -12.43
CA LYS A 493 -25.08 -2.60 -12.13
C LYS A 493 -24.63 -4.05 -11.92
#